data_AF-A0A2E4CZG2-F1
#
_entry.id   AF-A0A2E4CZG2-F1
#
_cell.length_a   1.000
_cell.length_b   1.000
_cell.length_c   1.000
_cell.angle_alpha   90.00
_cell.angle_beta   90.00
_cell.angle_gamma   90.00
#
_symmetry.space_group_name_H-M   'P 1'
#
loop_
_entity.id
_entity.type
_entity.pdbx_description
1 polymer ?
#
loop_
_entity_poly.entity_id
_entity_poly.type
_entity_poly.pdbx_seq_one_letter_code
_entity_poly.pdbx_strand_id
1 'polypeptide(L)'
;MLDREYARNTCVSALAKRIKLICMYKKLLLFFIFSAWLNSLELKTQEAFEKVVTRIAFGSCANQNAEQIIWSAVNDWDPDVFMFLGDNIYGDTENMDHLKAQYEKLGQKPGYQTLKDNAFIVATWDDHDYGVNDGGLEYPKKEESKKVMLDFFEEPDGSERWQHPGIYHSYLFGPAEQRVQLILLDVRTFRTKLSSSPRDDRMSERFMGSYTPTIDQESTMLGEDQWEWLEKQLQIPAKVRLFGMSTQFLAEFNGWEAWANMPLEKERMIQLIRKTKAEGVIFLSGDTHWAELSMVEEEGLYPLYDLTSSGLTNVWSGVAPNKNRIKKPFLNKNFGFVEIDWSLQDPKIGLGVIDVNGEEKIFHSFGLSSLNNPKYTLEKKLISSSIYRNIFTPKFEGTWDSSYGLMKIDKVKEKGKTYYLGSYKDPETGLQSGTFKGLITRMNDEIVLKAEWKNPSSKPSSGQVRFSLSGNQNFMFGEWKFSDEKNYRYSWSAERIKE
;
A
#
# COMPACT_ATOMS: atom_id res chain seq x y z
N MET A 1 12.41 -26.68 83.84
CA MET A 1 12.48 -25.39 83.11
C MET A 1 12.71 -25.56 81.61
N LEU A 2 13.46 -26.58 81.15
CA LEU A 2 13.78 -26.80 79.73
C LEU A 2 12.58 -27.14 78.81
N ASP A 3 11.53 -27.81 79.30
CA ASP A 3 10.37 -28.17 78.45
C ASP A 3 9.41 -27.00 78.14
N ARG A 4 9.29 -26.01 79.03
CA ARG A 4 8.39 -24.86 78.80
C ARG A 4 8.96 -23.87 77.80
N GLU A 5 10.27 -23.81 77.67
CA GLU A 5 10.96 -22.90 76.74
C GLU A 5 10.95 -23.45 75.30
N TYR A 6 11.08 -24.78 75.16
CA TYR A 6 10.97 -25.44 73.85
C TYR A 6 9.55 -25.38 73.28
N ALA A 7 8.52 -25.54 74.12
CA ALA A 7 7.11 -25.41 73.73
C ALA A 7 6.72 -23.97 73.35
N ARG A 8 7.28 -22.95 74.03
CA ARG A 8 7.06 -21.53 73.68
C ARG A 8 7.69 -21.19 72.33
N ASN A 9 8.93 -21.62 72.09
CA ASN A 9 9.65 -21.30 70.85
C ASN A 9 9.05 -22.00 69.62
N THR A 10 8.56 -23.23 69.77
CA THR A 10 7.84 -23.92 68.69
C THR A 10 6.49 -23.27 68.37
N CYS A 11 5.74 -22.84 69.38
CA CYS A 11 4.44 -22.18 69.19
C CYS A 11 4.57 -20.79 68.52
N VAL A 12 5.56 -19.99 68.92
CA VAL A 12 5.85 -18.68 68.29
C VAL A 12 6.32 -18.86 66.84
N SER A 13 7.12 -19.90 66.54
CA SER A 13 7.55 -20.18 65.16
C SER A 13 6.40 -20.61 64.24
N ALA A 14 5.43 -21.37 64.77
CA ALA A 14 4.26 -21.82 64.02
C ALA A 14 3.28 -20.66 63.75
N LEU A 15 3.10 -19.77 64.73
CA LEU A 15 2.28 -18.56 64.58
C LEU A 15 2.93 -17.58 63.58
N ALA A 16 4.24 -17.38 63.64
CA ALA A 16 4.98 -16.53 62.69
C ALA A 16 4.91 -17.09 61.26
N LYS A 17 4.98 -18.41 61.08
CA LYS A 17 4.79 -19.06 59.77
C LYS A 17 3.36 -18.89 59.25
N ARG A 18 2.33 -19.03 60.10
CA ARG A 18 0.93 -18.80 59.71
C ARG A 18 0.66 -17.34 59.36
N ILE A 19 1.21 -16.37 60.09
CA ILE A 19 1.07 -14.93 59.78
C ILE A 19 1.78 -14.59 58.47
N LYS A 20 2.99 -15.11 58.23
CA LYS A 20 3.68 -14.94 56.93
C LYS A 20 2.88 -15.53 55.79
N LEU A 21 2.27 -16.70 55.98
CA LEU A 21 1.46 -17.36 54.97
C LEU A 21 0.17 -16.56 54.69
N ILE A 22 -0.51 -16.05 55.71
CA ILE A 22 -1.71 -15.19 55.56
C ILE A 22 -1.35 -13.86 54.86
N CYS A 23 -0.21 -13.25 55.21
CA CYS A 23 0.28 -12.05 54.52
C CYS A 23 0.67 -12.33 53.06
N MET A 24 1.22 -13.51 52.76
CA MET A 24 1.55 -13.94 51.41
C MET A 24 0.28 -14.19 50.57
N TYR A 25 -0.73 -14.84 51.14
CA TYR A 25 -2.04 -15.02 50.50
C TYR A 25 -2.80 -13.70 50.33
N LYS A 26 -2.72 -12.76 51.28
CA LYS A 26 -3.28 -11.40 51.10
C LYS A 26 -2.56 -10.62 50.00
N LYS A 27 -1.23 -10.73 49.90
CA LYS A 27 -0.46 -10.11 48.81
C LYS A 27 -0.77 -10.75 47.46
N LEU A 28 -0.92 -12.08 47.38
CA LEU A 28 -1.35 -12.76 46.14
C LEU A 28 -2.78 -12.38 45.76
N LEU A 29 -3.71 -12.32 46.73
CA LEU A 29 -5.10 -11.95 46.47
C LEU A 29 -5.21 -10.47 46.02
N LEU A 30 -4.45 -9.57 46.65
CA LEU A 30 -4.33 -8.17 46.20
C LEU A 30 -3.70 -8.08 44.82
N PHE A 31 -2.69 -8.90 44.49
CA PHE A 31 -2.08 -8.94 43.16
C PHE A 31 -3.03 -9.48 42.09
N PHE A 32 -3.87 -10.46 42.43
CA PHE A 32 -4.91 -10.99 41.54
C PHE A 32 -6.10 -10.05 41.37
N ILE A 33 -6.49 -9.31 42.42
CA ILE A 33 -7.54 -8.29 42.31
C ILE A 33 -7.00 -7.07 41.53
N PHE A 34 -5.73 -6.72 41.70
CA PHE A 34 -5.08 -5.64 40.95
C PHE A 34 -4.82 -6.02 39.49
N SER A 35 -4.48 -7.29 39.20
CA SER A 35 -4.36 -7.78 37.82
C SER A 35 -5.71 -8.00 37.14
N ALA A 36 -6.77 -8.33 37.90
CA ALA A 36 -8.13 -8.34 37.38
C ALA A 36 -8.68 -6.92 37.13
N TRP A 37 -8.28 -5.93 37.93
CA TRP A 37 -8.59 -4.52 37.70
C TRP A 37 -7.77 -3.89 36.56
N LEU A 38 -6.52 -4.31 36.35
CA LEU A 38 -5.68 -3.88 35.22
C LEU A 38 -6.07 -4.52 33.89
N ASN A 39 -6.71 -5.69 33.92
CA ASN A 39 -7.28 -6.33 32.72
C ASN A 39 -8.71 -5.89 32.40
N SER A 40 -9.29 -4.96 33.18
CA SER A 40 -10.56 -4.30 32.88
C SER A 40 -10.39 -2.83 32.53
N LEU A 41 -9.22 -2.44 32.00
CA LEU A 41 -9.22 -1.44 30.94
C LEU A 41 -9.88 -2.13 29.74
N GLU A 42 -11.21 -2.06 29.69
CA GLU A 42 -11.92 -2.15 28.42
C GLU A 42 -11.22 -1.16 27.50
N LEU A 43 -10.32 -1.66 26.64
CA LEU A 43 -10.13 -1.02 25.35
C LEU A 43 -11.54 -0.84 24.84
N LYS A 44 -12.05 0.40 24.82
CA LYS A 44 -13.26 0.73 24.09
C LYS A 44 -13.03 0.17 22.70
N THR A 45 -13.61 -0.99 22.42
CA THR A 45 -13.54 -1.61 21.12
C THR A 45 -14.25 -0.63 20.22
N GLN A 46 -13.52 -0.04 19.29
CA GLN A 46 -14.13 0.83 18.28
C GLN A 46 -15.27 0.05 17.63
N GLU A 47 -16.50 0.54 17.80
CA GLU A 47 -17.67 -0.12 17.27
C GLU A 47 -17.68 0.03 15.75
N ALA A 48 -18.00 -1.07 15.06
CA ALA A 48 -18.15 -1.07 13.61
C ALA A 48 -19.60 -0.81 13.24
N PHE A 49 -19.84 0.04 12.24
CA PHE A 49 -21.14 0.13 11.59
C PHE A 49 -21.49 -1.23 10.98
N GLU A 50 -22.70 -1.72 11.21
CA GLU A 50 -23.11 -3.05 10.71
C GLU A 50 -23.17 -3.12 9.17
N LYS A 51 -23.32 -1.95 8.51
CA LYS A 51 -23.40 -1.85 7.05
C LYS A 51 -22.11 -2.36 6.40
N VAL A 52 -22.24 -3.37 5.53
CA VAL A 52 -21.18 -3.77 4.61
C VAL A 52 -21.04 -2.69 3.54
N VAL A 53 -19.83 -2.18 3.36
CA VAL A 53 -19.52 -1.20 2.32
C VAL A 53 -18.87 -1.88 1.13
N THR A 54 -19.30 -1.48 -0.08
CA THR A 54 -18.84 -2.02 -1.36
C THR A 54 -18.37 -0.92 -2.30
N ARG A 55 -18.95 0.27 -2.21
CA ARG A 55 -18.70 1.39 -3.11
C ARG A 55 -18.21 2.60 -2.32
N ILE A 56 -16.92 2.88 -2.38
CA ILE A 56 -16.31 4.02 -1.69
C ILE A 56 -15.83 5.00 -2.76
N ALA A 57 -16.39 6.21 -2.79
CA ALA A 57 -15.92 7.29 -3.63
C ALA A 57 -15.05 8.26 -2.82
N PHE A 58 -14.15 8.98 -3.47
CA PHE A 58 -13.30 9.97 -2.82
C PHE A 58 -12.82 11.06 -3.78
N GLY A 59 -12.33 12.16 -3.22
CA GLY A 59 -11.63 13.18 -4.00
C GLY A 59 -11.19 14.39 -3.17
N SER A 60 -10.41 15.25 -3.79
CA SER A 60 -9.95 16.53 -3.24
C SER A 60 -10.13 17.69 -4.22
N CYS A 61 -9.82 18.90 -3.77
CA CYS A 61 -9.77 20.14 -4.57
C CYS A 61 -11.14 20.57 -5.13
N ALA A 62 -12.07 20.75 -4.20
CA ALA A 62 -13.46 21.13 -4.42
C ALA A 62 -13.70 22.63 -4.12
N ASN A 63 -13.20 23.51 -5.00
CA ASN A 63 -13.45 24.95 -4.94
C ASN A 63 -14.94 25.27 -4.87
N GLN A 64 -15.38 25.72 -3.71
CA GLN A 64 -16.73 26.11 -3.36
C GLN A 64 -17.24 27.30 -4.18
N ASN A 65 -16.35 28.11 -4.76
CA ASN A 65 -16.75 29.21 -5.63
C ASN A 65 -16.93 28.76 -7.09
N ALA A 66 -16.42 27.59 -7.46
CA ALA A 66 -16.57 27.03 -8.79
C ALA A 66 -17.90 26.26 -8.96
N GLU A 67 -18.27 26.01 -10.21
CA GLU A 67 -19.31 25.06 -10.53
C GLU A 67 -18.82 23.62 -10.30
N GLN A 68 -19.57 22.85 -9.50
CA GLN A 68 -19.18 21.51 -9.05
C GLN A 68 -20.01 20.43 -9.78
N ILE A 69 -19.93 20.44 -11.11
CA ILE A 69 -20.67 19.49 -11.98
C ILE A 69 -20.32 18.02 -11.70
N ILE A 70 -19.16 17.76 -11.06
CA ILE A 70 -18.71 16.41 -10.73
C ILE A 70 -19.70 15.67 -9.82
N TRP A 71 -20.46 16.40 -9.00
CA TRP A 71 -21.41 15.78 -8.08
C TRP A 71 -22.51 14.99 -8.78
N SER A 72 -22.87 15.32 -10.03
CA SER A 72 -23.82 14.49 -10.78
C SER A 72 -23.27 13.08 -10.94
N ALA A 73 -22.05 12.95 -11.47
CA ALA A 73 -21.41 11.67 -11.69
C ALA A 73 -21.14 10.92 -10.37
N VAL A 74 -20.78 11.62 -9.29
CA VAL A 74 -20.62 11.02 -7.96
C VAL A 74 -21.94 10.43 -7.45
N ASN A 75 -23.03 11.20 -7.50
CA ASN A 75 -24.34 10.75 -7.02
C ASN A 75 -24.91 9.63 -7.91
N ASP A 76 -24.71 9.70 -9.24
CA ASP A 76 -25.10 8.63 -10.17
C ASP A 76 -24.31 7.34 -9.93
N TRP A 77 -23.08 7.45 -9.42
CA TRP A 77 -22.28 6.31 -8.98
C TRP A 77 -22.69 5.78 -7.60
N ASP A 78 -23.62 6.41 -6.88
CA ASP A 78 -24.27 5.87 -5.68
C ASP A 78 -23.29 5.25 -4.64
N PRO A 79 -22.37 6.04 -4.06
CA PRO A 79 -21.39 5.54 -3.12
C PRO A 79 -22.02 5.22 -1.74
N ASP A 80 -21.57 4.14 -1.11
CA ASP A 80 -21.86 3.86 0.30
C ASP A 80 -21.20 4.90 1.22
N VAL A 81 -19.99 5.33 0.85
CA VAL A 81 -19.15 6.28 1.57
C VAL A 81 -18.52 7.23 0.57
N PHE A 82 -18.52 8.54 0.89
CA PHE A 82 -17.70 9.52 0.20
C PHE A 82 -16.62 10.07 1.14
N MET A 83 -15.36 9.97 0.71
CA MET A 83 -14.20 10.45 1.46
C MET A 83 -13.63 11.72 0.85
N PHE A 84 -13.75 12.82 1.58
CA PHE A 84 -13.06 14.06 1.30
C PHE A 84 -11.60 13.95 1.74
N LEU A 85 -10.67 14.17 0.80
CA LEU A 85 -9.23 14.07 1.03
C LEU A 85 -8.54 15.41 1.22
N GLY A 86 -9.29 16.50 1.40
CA GLY A 86 -8.75 17.83 1.59
C GLY A 86 -8.93 18.73 0.37
N ASP A 87 -8.54 20.00 0.53
CA ASP A 87 -9.04 21.11 -0.28
C ASP A 87 -10.55 21.02 -0.49
N ASN A 88 -11.27 20.69 0.59
CA ASN A 88 -12.72 20.55 0.55
C ASN A 88 -13.35 21.91 0.26
N ILE A 89 -12.68 22.96 0.72
CA ILE A 89 -12.87 24.36 0.35
C ILE A 89 -11.51 25.06 0.17
N TYR A 90 -11.52 26.22 -0.48
CA TYR A 90 -10.37 27.13 -0.56
C TYR A 90 -10.58 28.29 0.41
N GLY A 91 -9.93 28.23 1.57
CA GLY A 91 -10.27 29.07 2.73
C GLY A 91 -9.10 29.74 3.44
N ASP A 92 -7.95 29.94 2.78
CA ASP A 92 -6.74 30.52 3.36
C ASP A 92 -7.02 31.81 4.14
N THR A 93 -6.88 31.75 5.46
CA THR A 93 -7.24 32.84 6.35
C THR A 93 -6.77 32.59 7.77
N GLU A 94 -6.66 33.63 8.59
CA GLU A 94 -6.65 33.48 10.06
C GLU A 94 -8.00 33.90 10.68
N ASN A 95 -8.98 34.28 9.84
CA ASN A 95 -10.33 34.68 10.25
C ASN A 95 -11.32 33.50 10.13
N MET A 96 -11.70 32.92 11.26
CA MET A 96 -12.57 31.73 11.29
C MET A 96 -14.00 31.99 10.79
N ASP A 97 -14.49 33.22 10.85
CA ASP A 97 -15.78 33.56 10.22
C ASP A 97 -15.69 33.46 8.69
N HIS A 98 -14.53 33.81 8.11
CA HIS A 98 -14.29 33.65 6.69
C HIS A 98 -14.19 32.17 6.29
N LEU A 99 -13.45 31.38 7.06
CA LEU A 99 -13.29 29.94 6.84
C LEU A 99 -14.65 29.23 6.93
N LYS A 100 -15.43 29.53 7.97
CA LYS A 100 -16.79 29.03 8.14
C LYS A 100 -17.68 29.39 6.95
N ALA A 101 -17.62 30.63 6.49
CA ALA A 101 -18.37 31.05 5.31
C ALA A 101 -17.96 30.30 4.02
N GLN A 102 -16.72 29.81 3.90
CA GLN A 102 -16.32 28.97 2.77
C GLN A 102 -16.97 27.58 2.84
N TYR A 103 -16.97 26.95 4.01
CA TYR A 103 -17.68 25.69 4.23
C TYR A 103 -19.18 25.81 4.01
N GLU A 104 -19.81 26.90 4.47
CA GLU A 104 -21.24 27.17 4.20
C GLU A 104 -21.56 27.20 2.70
N LYS A 105 -20.66 27.73 1.86
CA LYS A 105 -20.84 27.69 0.39
C LYS A 105 -20.76 26.28 -0.18
N LEU A 106 -19.90 25.41 0.34
CA LEU A 106 -19.88 23.99 -0.04
C LEU A 106 -21.20 23.32 0.38
N GLY A 107 -21.65 23.55 1.60
CA GLY A 107 -22.92 23.02 2.13
C GLY A 107 -24.16 23.47 1.35
N GLN A 108 -24.07 24.59 0.62
CA GLN A 108 -25.13 25.10 -0.25
C GLN A 108 -25.12 24.48 -1.66
N LYS A 109 -24.12 23.67 -2.02
CA LYS A 109 -24.07 23.03 -3.35
C LYS A 109 -25.14 21.93 -3.42
N PRO A 110 -26.09 21.99 -4.39
CA PRO A 110 -27.14 20.99 -4.46
C PRO A 110 -26.61 19.56 -4.59
N GLY A 111 -25.56 19.36 -5.38
CA GLY A 111 -24.94 18.05 -5.55
C GLY A 111 -24.26 17.50 -4.28
N TYR A 112 -23.71 18.38 -3.43
CA TYR A 112 -23.20 18.00 -2.11
C TYR A 112 -24.35 17.64 -1.15
N GLN A 113 -25.45 18.39 -1.17
CA GLN A 113 -26.63 18.07 -0.36
C GLN A 113 -27.21 16.70 -0.73
N THR A 114 -27.37 16.41 -2.03
CA THR A 114 -27.77 15.09 -2.51
C THR A 114 -26.81 14.01 -2.05
N LEU A 115 -25.50 14.26 -2.10
CA LEU A 115 -24.49 13.30 -1.64
C LEU A 115 -24.61 13.03 -0.14
N LYS A 116 -24.78 14.08 0.66
CA LYS A 116 -24.94 13.99 2.12
C LYS A 116 -26.17 13.19 2.53
N ASP A 117 -27.25 13.28 1.75
CA ASP A 117 -28.48 12.55 2.02
C ASP A 117 -28.37 11.05 1.68
N ASN A 118 -27.47 10.66 0.78
CA ASN A 118 -27.41 9.30 0.23
C ASN A 118 -26.15 8.51 0.62
N ALA A 119 -25.06 9.17 1.00
CA ALA A 119 -23.79 8.54 1.31
C ALA A 119 -23.28 8.93 2.71
N PHE A 120 -22.51 8.03 3.33
CA PHE A 120 -21.81 8.37 4.56
C PHE A 120 -20.58 9.22 4.23
N ILE A 121 -20.61 10.51 4.62
CA ILE A 121 -19.50 11.43 4.33
C ILE A 121 -18.47 11.39 5.46
N VAL A 122 -17.21 11.22 5.09
CA VAL A 122 -16.05 11.38 5.97
C VAL A 122 -15.03 12.32 5.35
N ALA A 123 -14.22 12.98 6.16
CA ALA A 123 -13.30 13.98 5.66
C ALA A 123 -12.00 14.06 6.48
N THR A 124 -10.90 14.26 5.76
CA THR A 124 -9.69 14.94 6.26
C THR A 124 -9.52 16.28 5.50
N TRP A 125 -8.55 17.08 5.91
CA TRP A 125 -8.28 18.38 5.32
C TRP A 125 -7.01 18.37 4.47
N ASP A 126 -6.83 19.45 3.71
CA ASP A 126 -5.54 19.87 3.21
C ASP A 126 -5.22 21.31 3.68
N ASP A 127 -4.17 21.91 3.15
CA ASP A 127 -3.70 23.26 3.49
C ASP A 127 -4.76 24.36 3.35
N HIS A 128 -5.60 24.31 2.32
CA HIS A 128 -6.59 25.36 2.09
C HIS A 128 -7.80 25.30 3.06
N ASP A 129 -8.12 24.11 3.58
CA ASP A 129 -9.05 23.91 4.70
C ASP A 129 -8.37 24.26 6.04
N TYR A 130 -7.10 23.88 6.18
CA TYR A 130 -6.28 24.11 7.35
C TYR A 130 -6.10 25.61 7.60
N GLY A 131 -5.99 26.39 6.52
CA GLY A 131 -6.10 27.85 6.52
C GLY A 131 -4.90 28.60 5.95
N VAL A 132 -3.90 27.90 5.40
CA VAL A 132 -2.80 28.54 4.65
C VAL A 132 -2.11 27.53 3.73
N ASN A 133 -1.98 27.90 2.46
CA ASN A 133 -1.27 27.14 1.42
C ASN A 133 0.10 26.63 1.90
N ASP A 134 0.34 25.34 1.69
CA ASP A 134 1.51 24.56 2.10
C ASP A 134 1.86 24.67 3.60
N GLY A 135 0.89 25.05 4.44
CA GLY A 135 1.08 25.28 5.88
C GLY A 135 1.20 24.00 6.69
N GLY A 136 2.00 24.05 7.76
CA GLY A 136 2.17 22.94 8.69
C GLY A 136 1.98 23.35 10.15
N LEU A 137 2.81 22.79 11.02
CA LEU A 137 2.88 23.02 12.46
C LEU A 137 2.85 24.51 12.84
N GLU A 138 3.45 25.38 12.01
CA GLU A 138 3.63 26.81 12.25
C GLU A 138 2.35 27.64 12.14
N TYR A 139 1.29 27.12 11.53
CA TYR A 139 0.06 27.87 11.36
C TYR A 139 -0.65 28.10 12.71
N PRO A 140 -0.94 29.36 13.10
CA PRO A 140 -1.37 29.68 14.46
C PRO A 140 -2.83 29.34 14.77
N LYS A 141 -3.65 29.04 13.75
CA LYS A 141 -5.11 28.86 13.89
C LYS A 141 -5.60 27.42 13.69
N LYS A 142 -4.70 26.43 13.75
CA LYS A 142 -5.01 25.02 13.49
C LYS A 142 -6.13 24.43 14.37
N GLU A 143 -6.18 24.77 15.65
CA GLU A 143 -7.24 24.28 16.55
C GLU A 143 -8.58 24.94 16.26
N GLU A 144 -8.57 26.22 15.87
CA GLU A 144 -9.78 26.91 15.46
C GLU A 144 -10.29 26.44 14.08
N SER A 145 -9.40 26.23 13.11
CA SER A 145 -9.75 25.64 11.79
C SER A 145 -10.35 24.24 11.97
N LYS A 146 -9.77 23.44 12.86
CA LYS A 146 -10.30 22.12 13.25
C LYS A 146 -11.72 22.21 13.73
N LYS A 147 -12.01 23.14 14.62
CA LYS A 147 -13.38 23.33 15.11
C LYS A 147 -14.33 23.66 13.98
N VAL A 148 -13.96 24.57 13.08
CA VAL A 148 -14.80 24.93 11.93
C VAL A 148 -15.09 23.72 11.03
N MET A 149 -14.07 22.93 10.72
CA MET A 149 -14.22 21.74 9.87
C MET A 149 -15.10 20.68 10.55
N LEU A 150 -14.81 20.35 11.81
CA LEU A 150 -15.57 19.33 12.54
C LEU A 150 -17.03 19.75 12.77
N ASP A 151 -17.28 21.03 13.04
CA ASP A 151 -18.64 21.58 13.13
C ASP A 151 -19.38 21.44 11.77
N PHE A 152 -18.71 21.72 10.64
CA PHE A 152 -19.32 21.62 9.30
C PHE A 152 -19.69 20.17 8.93
N PHE A 153 -18.81 19.22 9.23
CA PHE A 153 -19.07 17.79 9.00
C PHE A 153 -19.90 17.13 10.11
N GLU A 154 -20.47 17.92 11.02
CA GLU A 154 -21.38 17.47 12.09
C GLU A 154 -20.77 16.39 12.98
N GLU A 155 -19.50 16.59 13.36
CA GLU A 155 -18.79 15.63 14.17
C GLU A 155 -19.47 15.43 15.54
N PRO A 156 -19.73 14.19 15.99
CA PRO A 156 -20.40 13.95 17.26
C PRO A 156 -19.62 14.53 18.45
N ASP A 157 -20.33 15.10 19.43
CA ASP A 157 -19.75 15.67 20.67
C ASP A 157 -18.85 14.68 21.43
N GLY A 158 -19.16 13.38 21.34
CA GLY A 158 -18.41 12.31 22.01
C GLY A 158 -17.16 11.83 21.25
N SER A 159 -16.86 12.38 20.07
CA SER A 159 -15.73 11.95 19.25
C SER A 159 -14.39 12.17 19.92
N GLU A 160 -13.46 11.22 19.71
CA GLU A 160 -12.06 11.37 20.13
C GLU A 160 -11.37 12.54 19.43
N ARG A 161 -11.85 12.95 18.25
CA ARG A 161 -11.27 14.08 17.50
C ARG A 161 -11.30 15.37 18.30
N TRP A 162 -12.21 15.56 19.24
CA TRP A 162 -12.23 16.73 20.12
C TRP A 162 -11.16 16.69 21.23
N GLN A 163 -10.49 15.55 21.43
CA GLN A 163 -9.70 15.25 22.63
C GLN A 163 -8.18 15.17 22.37
N HIS A 164 -7.74 15.20 21.11
CA HIS A 164 -6.32 15.22 20.73
C HIS A 164 -6.06 16.31 19.68
N PRO A 165 -4.83 16.81 19.49
CA PRO A 165 -4.53 17.74 18.39
C PRO A 165 -4.77 17.10 17.01
N GLY A 166 -5.09 17.92 16.01
CA GLY A 166 -5.36 17.48 14.64
C GLY A 166 -6.69 16.75 14.47
N ILE A 167 -6.98 16.30 13.25
CA ILE A 167 -8.30 15.77 12.86
C ILE A 167 -8.29 14.29 12.43
N TYR A 168 -7.16 13.60 12.62
CA TYR A 168 -7.03 12.19 12.23
C TYR A 168 -8.06 11.33 12.96
N HIS A 169 -8.60 10.34 12.26
CA HIS A 169 -9.63 9.45 12.81
C HIS A 169 -9.79 8.19 11.96
N SER A 170 -10.54 7.22 12.47
CA SER A 170 -10.84 6.00 11.74
C SER A 170 -12.30 5.60 11.85
N TYR A 171 -12.76 4.81 10.87
CA TYR A 171 -14.10 4.24 10.84
C TYR A 171 -14.01 2.76 10.52
N LEU A 172 -14.90 1.95 11.10
CA LEU A 172 -15.02 0.53 10.82
C LEU A 172 -16.40 0.24 10.26
N PHE A 173 -16.44 -0.45 9.13
CA PHE A 173 -17.68 -0.87 8.47
C PHE A 173 -17.71 -2.37 8.26
N GLY A 174 -18.87 -2.97 8.47
CA GLY A 174 -19.15 -4.36 8.21
C GLY A 174 -18.69 -5.34 9.30
N PRO A 175 -19.17 -6.59 9.21
CA PRO A 175 -18.75 -7.68 10.08
C PRO A 175 -17.30 -8.07 9.81
N ALA A 176 -16.68 -8.81 10.73
CA ALA A 176 -15.25 -9.15 10.69
C ALA A 176 -14.77 -9.74 9.34
N GLU A 177 -15.60 -10.52 8.65
CA GLU A 177 -15.23 -11.15 7.38
C GLU A 177 -15.29 -10.23 6.16
N GLN A 178 -15.97 -9.09 6.27
CA GLN A 178 -16.12 -8.09 5.20
C GLN A 178 -15.75 -6.70 5.71
N ARG A 179 -14.84 -6.66 6.68
CA ARG A 179 -14.55 -5.43 7.42
C ARG A 179 -13.66 -4.49 6.63
N VAL A 180 -14.15 -3.28 6.42
CA VAL A 180 -13.39 -2.15 5.88
C VAL A 180 -13.07 -1.18 7.00
N GLN A 181 -11.80 -0.82 7.10
CA GLN A 181 -11.33 0.25 7.97
C GLN A 181 -10.94 1.44 7.11
N LEU A 182 -11.54 2.60 7.37
CA LEU A 182 -11.07 3.86 6.83
C LEU A 182 -10.14 4.48 7.87
N ILE A 183 -8.94 4.89 7.47
CA ILE A 183 -7.96 5.56 8.32
C ILE A 183 -7.68 6.91 7.67
N LEU A 184 -8.21 7.97 8.26
CA LEU A 184 -8.02 9.34 7.80
C LEU A 184 -6.83 9.94 8.53
N LEU A 185 -5.79 10.27 7.79
CA LEU A 185 -4.61 10.94 8.32
C LEU A 185 -4.76 12.46 8.18
N ASP A 186 -4.37 13.16 9.24
CA ASP A 186 -4.01 14.57 9.20
C ASP A 186 -2.53 14.67 8.82
N VAL A 187 -2.21 15.35 7.72
CA VAL A 187 -0.84 15.55 7.26
C VAL A 187 -0.42 17.03 7.31
N ARG A 188 -1.15 17.85 8.08
CA ARG A 188 -0.89 19.30 8.21
C ARG A 188 -0.56 19.70 9.64
N THR A 189 -1.35 19.30 10.65
CA THR A 189 -1.23 19.77 12.06
C THR A 189 0.18 19.68 12.63
N PHE A 190 0.84 18.55 12.37
CA PHE A 190 2.11 18.20 12.96
C PHE A 190 3.28 18.43 12.01
N ARG A 191 2.99 18.62 10.73
CA ARG A 191 3.98 18.59 9.67
C ARG A 191 4.96 19.75 9.82
N THR A 192 6.25 19.46 9.88
CA THR A 192 7.28 20.50 9.88
C THR A 192 7.35 21.19 8.52
N LYS A 193 7.73 22.46 8.52
CA LYS A 193 7.88 23.28 7.31
C LYS A 193 8.75 22.59 6.25
N LEU A 194 8.30 22.61 5.00
CA LEU A 194 9.05 22.06 3.86
C LEU A 194 10.26 22.93 3.48
N SER A 195 11.30 22.25 3.01
CA SER A 195 12.45 22.87 2.36
C SER A 195 12.16 23.15 0.89
N SER A 196 12.56 24.33 0.42
CA SER A 196 12.40 24.74 -0.97
C SER A 196 13.72 25.19 -1.59
N SER A 197 13.88 24.93 -2.89
CA SER A 197 14.94 25.48 -3.73
C SER A 197 14.35 26.41 -4.78
N PRO A 198 15.12 27.40 -5.29
CA PRO A 198 14.69 28.21 -6.42
C PRO A 198 14.32 27.33 -7.62
N ARG A 199 13.21 27.63 -8.31
CA ARG A 199 12.87 26.95 -9.57
C ARG A 199 13.88 27.33 -10.64
N ASP A 200 14.32 26.33 -11.40
CA ASP A 200 15.02 26.55 -12.66
C ASP A 200 14.14 26.21 -13.87
N ASP A 201 14.59 26.60 -15.06
CA ASP A 201 13.84 26.41 -16.31
C ASP A 201 13.57 24.93 -16.63
N ARG A 202 14.47 24.02 -16.26
CA ARG A 202 14.31 22.57 -16.51
C ARG A 202 13.22 21.95 -15.65
N MET A 203 13.06 22.44 -14.42
CA MET A 203 11.96 22.02 -13.54
C MET A 203 10.61 22.44 -14.12
N SER A 204 10.54 23.65 -14.67
CA SER A 204 9.33 24.18 -15.33
C SER A 204 8.92 23.31 -16.53
N GLU A 205 9.87 22.96 -17.41
CA GLU A 205 9.61 22.06 -18.56
C GLU A 205 9.09 20.67 -18.17
N ARG A 206 9.39 20.22 -16.95
CA ARG A 206 8.97 18.92 -16.40
C ARG A 206 7.77 19.01 -15.47
N PHE A 207 7.16 20.18 -15.29
CA PHE A 207 6.09 20.40 -14.31
C PHE A 207 6.51 20.03 -12.88
N MET A 208 7.78 20.20 -12.51
CA MET A 208 8.26 19.95 -11.16
C MET A 208 8.06 21.19 -10.27
N GLY A 209 7.71 20.96 -9.01
CA GLY A 209 7.55 22.02 -8.01
C GLY A 209 8.87 22.49 -7.40
N SER A 210 8.83 23.44 -6.48
CA SER A 210 10.02 24.07 -5.88
C SER A 210 10.53 23.42 -4.59
N TYR A 211 9.84 22.42 -4.05
CA TYR A 211 10.28 21.76 -2.82
C TYR A 211 11.49 20.86 -3.05
N THR A 212 12.17 20.50 -1.97
CA THR A 212 13.26 19.52 -1.99
C THR A 212 13.09 18.51 -0.84
N PRO A 213 13.45 17.22 -1.05
CA PRO A 213 13.43 16.25 0.03
C PRO A 213 14.44 16.62 1.10
N THR A 214 14.04 16.49 2.36
CA THR A 214 14.91 16.75 3.51
C THR A 214 15.09 15.46 4.30
N ILE A 215 16.34 15.01 4.45
CA ILE A 215 16.69 13.89 5.33
C ILE A 215 17.09 14.48 6.68
N ASP A 216 16.10 14.66 7.55
CA ASP A 216 16.27 15.25 8.88
C ASP A 216 15.44 14.45 9.87
N GLN A 217 16.06 14.08 11.00
CA GLN A 217 15.44 13.26 12.05
C GLN A 217 14.43 14.05 12.89
N GLU A 218 14.54 15.38 12.89
CA GLU A 218 13.62 16.27 13.61
C GLU A 218 12.41 16.67 12.76
N SER A 219 12.47 16.42 11.44
CA SER A 219 11.34 16.66 10.53
C SER A 219 10.26 15.60 10.75
N THR A 220 9.01 16.02 10.85
CA THR A 220 7.88 15.11 11.05
C THR A 220 6.70 15.45 10.14
N MET A 221 5.92 14.43 9.76
CA MET A 221 4.68 14.55 9.00
C MET A 221 3.45 14.42 9.91
N LEU A 222 3.41 13.36 10.74
CA LEU A 222 2.25 13.02 11.57
C LEU A 222 2.44 13.41 13.04
N GLY A 223 3.66 13.64 13.51
CA GLY A 223 3.95 13.78 14.94
C GLY A 223 3.76 12.46 15.72
N GLU A 224 4.35 12.39 16.92
CA GLU A 224 4.39 11.15 17.69
C GLU A 224 3.01 10.65 18.15
N ASP A 225 2.11 11.56 18.56
CA ASP A 225 0.77 11.18 19.03
C ASP A 225 -0.04 10.45 17.95
N GLN A 226 -0.01 10.96 16.71
CA GLN A 226 -0.70 10.33 15.59
C GLN A 226 0.00 9.05 15.14
N TRP A 227 1.34 8.96 15.23
CA TRP A 227 2.07 7.73 14.97
C TRP A 227 1.70 6.61 15.94
N GLU A 228 1.62 6.92 17.24
CA GLU A 228 1.18 5.97 18.27
C GLU A 228 -0.28 5.56 18.08
N TRP A 229 -1.15 6.52 17.74
CA TRP A 229 -2.54 6.23 17.39
C TRP A 229 -2.62 5.30 16.17
N LEU A 230 -1.87 5.58 15.11
CA LEU A 230 -1.88 4.79 13.89
C LEU A 230 -1.39 3.36 14.11
N GLU A 231 -0.36 3.17 14.95
CA GLU A 231 0.09 1.83 15.34
C GLU A 231 -1.04 1.03 16.00
N LYS A 232 -1.80 1.66 16.90
CA LYS A 232 -2.97 1.02 17.56
C LYS A 232 -4.08 0.72 16.54
N GLN A 233 -4.36 1.63 15.61
CA GLN A 233 -5.36 1.42 14.56
C GLN A 233 -5.03 0.23 13.66
N LEU A 234 -3.75 0.02 13.34
CA LEU A 234 -3.30 -1.12 12.54
C LEU A 234 -3.40 -2.46 13.28
N GLN A 235 -3.55 -2.47 14.61
CA GLN A 235 -3.86 -3.69 15.38
C GLN A 235 -5.34 -4.08 15.32
N ILE A 236 -6.23 -3.16 14.91
CA ILE A 236 -7.65 -3.46 14.77
C ILE A 236 -7.85 -4.40 13.57
N PRO A 237 -8.50 -5.56 13.72
CA PRO A 237 -8.73 -6.47 12.61
C PRO A 237 -9.61 -5.83 11.53
N ALA A 238 -9.16 -5.84 10.29
CA ALA A 238 -9.88 -5.44 9.09
C ALA A 238 -9.33 -6.21 7.87
N LYS A 239 -10.17 -6.42 6.87
CA LYS A 239 -9.80 -7.09 5.61
C LYS A 239 -9.25 -6.08 4.60
N VAL A 240 -9.84 -4.89 4.54
CA VAL A 240 -9.40 -3.77 3.69
C VAL A 240 -9.17 -2.54 4.57
N ARG A 241 -8.06 -1.84 4.36
CA ARG A 241 -7.69 -0.62 5.07
C ARG A 241 -7.43 0.49 4.05
N LEU A 242 -8.31 1.48 4.01
CA LEU A 242 -8.19 2.63 3.12
C LEU A 242 -7.58 3.80 3.89
N PHE A 243 -6.34 4.14 3.56
CA PHE A 243 -5.62 5.27 4.12
C PHE A 243 -5.94 6.52 3.30
N GLY A 244 -6.80 7.38 3.83
CA GLY A 244 -7.13 8.66 3.23
C GLY A 244 -6.21 9.77 3.75
N MET A 245 -5.55 10.48 2.84
CA MET A 245 -4.71 11.63 3.17
C MET A 245 -4.71 12.63 2.01
N SER A 246 -4.27 13.86 2.25
CA SER A 246 -4.29 14.88 1.21
C SER A 246 -3.14 14.77 0.22
N THR A 247 -1.91 14.51 0.68
CA THR A 247 -0.72 14.50 -0.19
C THR A 247 -0.35 13.09 -0.66
N GLN A 248 0.28 12.98 -1.83
CA GLN A 248 0.62 11.67 -2.42
C GLN A 248 1.64 10.89 -1.56
N PHE A 249 1.37 9.60 -1.34
CA PHE A 249 2.23 8.73 -0.53
C PHE A 249 3.30 8.02 -1.37
N LEU A 250 2.90 7.34 -2.44
CA LEU A 250 3.80 6.51 -3.26
C LEU A 250 4.43 7.26 -4.44
N ALA A 251 4.04 8.50 -4.71
CA ALA A 251 4.69 9.29 -5.75
C ALA A 251 6.21 9.34 -5.54
N GLU A 252 6.95 9.21 -6.63
CA GLU A 252 8.36 9.63 -6.63
C GLU A 252 8.43 11.14 -6.42
N PHE A 253 9.51 11.61 -5.80
CA PHE A 253 9.74 13.04 -5.62
C PHE A 253 9.64 13.79 -6.95
N ASN A 254 8.71 14.74 -6.99
CA ASN A 254 8.32 15.46 -8.20
C ASN A 254 8.41 16.99 -8.02
N GLY A 255 8.98 17.45 -6.90
CA GLY A 255 9.14 18.86 -6.55
C GLY A 255 7.92 19.51 -5.86
N TRP A 256 6.76 18.86 -5.85
CA TRP A 256 5.57 19.34 -5.14
C TRP A 256 5.48 18.75 -3.74
N GLU A 257 4.43 19.10 -3.01
CA GLU A 257 4.16 18.53 -1.71
C GLU A 257 3.72 17.06 -1.83
N ALA A 258 4.42 16.18 -1.12
CA ALA A 258 4.21 14.75 -1.06
C ALA A 258 4.95 14.16 0.14
N TRP A 259 4.66 12.91 0.48
CA TRP A 259 5.47 12.16 1.44
C TRP A 259 6.93 12.00 0.99
N ALA A 260 7.20 12.15 -0.31
CA ALA A 260 8.55 12.14 -0.86
C ALA A 260 9.42 13.32 -0.37
N ASN A 261 8.84 14.40 0.17
CA ASN A 261 9.61 15.48 0.80
C ASN A 261 10.21 15.06 2.14
N MET A 262 9.61 14.08 2.83
CA MET A 262 10.01 13.59 4.15
C MET A 262 10.30 12.08 4.09
N PRO A 263 11.41 11.65 3.45
CA PRO A 263 11.70 10.24 3.19
C PRO A 263 11.78 9.37 4.45
N LEU A 264 12.22 9.91 5.59
CA LEU A 264 12.27 9.16 6.86
C LEU A 264 10.86 8.84 7.39
N GLU A 265 9.90 9.75 7.25
CA GLU A 265 8.50 9.53 7.66
C GLU A 265 7.78 8.57 6.71
N LYS A 266 8.07 8.66 5.41
CA LYS A 266 7.59 7.67 4.43
C LYS A 266 8.10 6.27 4.75
N GLU A 267 9.39 6.13 5.07
CA GLU A 267 9.98 4.86 5.49
C GLU A 267 9.36 4.37 6.80
N ARG A 268 9.10 5.26 7.78
CA ARG A 268 8.44 4.92 9.04
C ARG A 268 7.05 4.31 8.82
N MET A 269 6.25 4.85 7.89
CA MET A 269 4.96 4.26 7.50
C MET A 269 5.12 2.83 6.97
N ILE A 270 6.05 2.63 6.02
CA ILE A 270 6.33 1.31 5.43
C ILE A 270 6.79 0.32 6.51
N GLN A 271 7.67 0.75 7.42
CA GLN A 271 8.12 -0.07 8.55
C GLN A 271 6.99 -0.37 9.52
N LEU A 272 6.07 0.57 9.76
CA LEU A 272 4.93 0.35 10.63
C LEU A 272 3.97 -0.70 10.04
N ILE A 273 3.66 -0.62 8.74
CA ILE A 273 2.85 -1.64 8.04
C ILE A 273 3.51 -3.02 8.17
N ARG A 274 4.84 -3.10 7.97
CA ARG A 274 5.61 -4.34 8.12
C ARG A 274 5.60 -4.86 9.56
N LYS A 275 5.84 -3.99 10.55
CA LYS A 275 5.89 -4.31 11.98
C LYS A 275 4.56 -4.87 12.47
N THR A 276 3.47 -4.19 12.09
CA THR A 276 2.10 -4.57 12.49
C THR A 276 1.55 -5.73 11.66
N LYS A 277 2.19 -6.06 10.54
CA LYS A 277 1.70 -7.04 9.56
C LYS A 277 0.29 -6.65 9.09
N ALA A 278 0.02 -5.36 8.95
CA ALA A 278 -1.25 -4.89 8.44
C ALA A 278 -1.46 -5.42 7.01
N GLU A 279 -2.67 -5.92 6.74
CA GLU A 279 -3.06 -6.44 5.42
C GLU A 279 -4.11 -5.51 4.79
N GLY A 280 -4.27 -5.62 3.48
CA GLY A 280 -5.33 -4.89 2.76
C GLY A 280 -5.14 -3.37 2.70
N VAL A 281 -3.93 -2.86 2.96
CA VAL A 281 -3.64 -1.42 2.94
C VAL A 281 -3.62 -0.88 1.51
N ILE A 282 -4.41 0.17 1.28
CA ILE A 282 -4.48 0.94 0.03
C ILE A 282 -4.47 2.42 0.41
N PHE A 283 -3.62 3.21 -0.25
CA PHE A 283 -3.55 4.65 -0.05
C PHE A 283 -4.46 5.37 -1.06
N LEU A 284 -5.15 6.40 -0.59
CA LEU A 284 -5.99 7.31 -1.37
C LEU A 284 -5.48 8.72 -1.10
N SER A 285 -5.13 9.46 -2.15
CA SER A 285 -4.49 10.78 -2.04
C SER A 285 -5.14 11.87 -2.92
N GLY A 286 -4.79 13.13 -2.66
CA GLY A 286 -5.33 14.36 -3.28
C GLY A 286 -4.26 15.36 -3.74
N ASP A 287 -4.45 16.65 -3.41
CA ASP A 287 -3.54 17.83 -3.57
C ASP A 287 -3.22 18.26 -5.02
N THR A 288 -2.91 17.30 -5.88
CA THR A 288 -2.18 17.53 -7.13
C THR A 288 -2.94 18.20 -8.30
N HIS A 289 -4.26 18.32 -8.29
CA HIS A 289 -5.11 18.73 -9.42
C HIS A 289 -5.07 17.81 -10.65
N TRP A 290 -4.61 16.56 -10.49
CA TRP A 290 -4.83 15.48 -11.46
C TRP A 290 -5.14 14.16 -10.75
N ALA A 291 -5.42 13.13 -11.54
CA ALA A 291 -5.60 11.77 -11.04
C ALA A 291 -4.56 10.82 -11.60
N GLU A 292 -4.08 9.91 -10.75
CA GLU A 292 -3.12 8.88 -11.13
C GLU A 292 -3.16 7.68 -10.20
N LEU A 293 -2.66 6.55 -10.69
CA LEU A 293 -2.48 5.35 -9.89
C LEU A 293 -1.00 4.99 -9.86
N SER A 294 -0.44 4.98 -8.66
CA SER A 294 0.92 4.54 -8.37
C SER A 294 0.93 3.17 -7.73
N MET A 295 1.98 2.40 -7.97
CA MET A 295 2.23 1.13 -7.30
C MET A 295 3.73 0.96 -7.04
N VAL A 296 4.06 0.46 -5.84
CA VAL A 296 5.43 0.13 -5.44
C VAL A 296 5.48 -1.28 -4.85
N GLU A 297 6.50 -2.04 -5.25
CA GLU A 297 6.81 -3.35 -4.67
C GLU A 297 7.91 -3.22 -3.61
N GLU A 298 7.52 -3.30 -2.34
CA GLU A 298 8.47 -3.25 -1.22
C GLU A 298 8.86 -4.64 -0.71
N GLU A 299 10.11 -4.80 -0.26
CA GLU A 299 10.56 -6.11 0.21
C GLU A 299 9.87 -6.45 1.53
N GLY A 300 9.36 -7.68 1.62
CA GLY A 300 8.61 -8.15 2.77
C GLY A 300 7.18 -7.60 2.86
N LEU A 301 6.67 -6.94 1.82
CA LEU A 301 5.28 -6.48 1.73
C LEU A 301 4.62 -6.96 0.44
N TYR A 302 3.30 -6.87 0.40
CA TYR A 302 2.53 -6.95 -0.84
C TYR A 302 2.65 -5.64 -1.65
N PRO A 303 2.23 -5.62 -2.93
CA PRO A 303 2.21 -4.40 -3.72
C PRO A 303 1.40 -3.30 -3.03
N LEU A 304 2.03 -2.16 -2.77
CA LEU A 304 1.36 -1.00 -2.21
C LEU A 304 0.78 -0.17 -3.35
N TYR A 305 -0.50 0.22 -3.23
CA TYR A 305 -1.19 1.06 -4.21
C TYR A 305 -1.51 2.43 -3.61
N ASP A 306 -1.38 3.47 -4.42
CA ASP A 306 -1.79 4.84 -4.10
C ASP A 306 -2.58 5.41 -5.27
N LEU A 307 -3.88 5.57 -5.08
CA LEU A 307 -4.78 6.16 -6.05
C LEU A 307 -5.02 7.62 -5.68
N THR A 308 -4.47 8.53 -6.48
CA THR A 308 -4.68 9.96 -6.34
C THR A 308 -5.90 10.39 -7.16
N SER A 309 -6.83 11.12 -6.54
CA SER A 309 -7.93 11.81 -7.23
C SER A 309 -8.04 13.23 -6.69
N SER A 310 -7.44 14.16 -7.43
CA SER A 310 -7.42 15.57 -7.10
C SER A 310 -7.97 16.36 -8.27
N GLY A 311 -9.27 16.60 -8.26
CA GLY A 311 -9.95 17.08 -9.46
C GLY A 311 -11.44 17.28 -9.34
N LEU A 312 -11.99 17.42 -8.13
CA LEU A 312 -13.43 17.66 -7.99
C LEU A 312 -13.84 18.95 -8.72
N THR A 313 -12.97 19.95 -8.74
CA THR A 313 -13.16 21.17 -9.52
C THR A 313 -11.90 21.68 -10.19
N ASN A 314 -10.81 21.82 -9.43
CA ASN A 314 -9.56 22.39 -9.91
C ASN A 314 -8.76 21.32 -10.64
N VAL A 315 -8.22 21.71 -11.79
CA VAL A 315 -7.43 20.84 -12.66
C VAL A 315 -6.19 21.59 -13.09
N TRP A 316 -5.14 20.85 -13.43
CA TRP A 316 -3.90 21.44 -13.91
C TRP A 316 -3.54 20.98 -15.32
N SER A 317 -2.77 21.82 -16.02
CA SER A 317 -2.44 21.63 -17.43
C SER A 317 -1.33 20.60 -17.68
N GLY A 318 -0.64 20.17 -16.63
CA GLY A 318 0.49 19.27 -16.70
C GLY A 318 0.54 18.33 -15.51
N VAL A 319 1.38 17.31 -15.65
CA VAL A 319 1.56 16.27 -14.62
C VAL A 319 3.04 16.16 -14.32
N ALA A 320 3.37 16.24 -13.04
CA ALA A 320 4.73 16.08 -12.58
C ALA A 320 5.24 14.63 -12.82
N PRO A 321 6.57 14.43 -12.96
CA PRO A 321 7.12 13.11 -13.20
C PRO A 321 6.87 12.20 -12.00
N ASN A 322 6.51 10.95 -12.26
CA ASN A 322 6.36 9.92 -11.24
C ASN A 322 6.64 8.56 -11.89
N LYS A 323 7.77 7.93 -11.56
CA LYS A 323 8.12 6.61 -12.12
C LYS A 323 7.25 5.47 -11.61
N ASN A 324 6.56 5.66 -10.49
CA ASN A 324 5.74 4.63 -9.84
C ASN A 324 4.34 4.54 -10.45
N ARG A 325 4.02 5.42 -11.40
CA ARG A 325 2.73 5.44 -12.09
C ARG A 325 2.55 4.21 -12.98
N ILE A 326 1.43 3.50 -12.80
CA ILE A 326 1.13 2.27 -13.55
C ILE A 326 0.02 2.42 -14.61
N LYS A 327 -0.57 3.61 -14.70
CA LYS A 327 -1.61 3.98 -15.69
C LYS A 327 -1.34 5.35 -16.27
N LYS A 328 -2.00 5.70 -17.38
CA LYS A 328 -1.95 7.07 -17.90
C LYS A 328 -2.67 8.00 -16.89
N PRO A 329 -2.07 9.13 -16.47
CA PRO A 329 -2.75 10.06 -15.57
C PRO A 329 -3.90 10.75 -16.30
N PHE A 330 -4.87 11.25 -15.53
CA PHE A 330 -6.03 11.98 -16.03
C PHE A 330 -6.05 13.39 -15.46
N LEU A 331 -6.09 14.40 -16.32
CA LEU A 331 -5.90 15.81 -15.95
C LEU A 331 -7.20 16.63 -15.95
N ASN A 332 -8.36 16.00 -16.12
CA ASN A 332 -9.65 16.71 -16.09
C ASN A 332 -10.40 16.41 -14.80
N LYS A 333 -11.53 17.10 -14.61
CA LYS A 333 -12.38 16.95 -13.44
C LYS A 333 -12.79 15.50 -13.23
N ASN A 334 -12.60 15.00 -12.02
CA ASN A 334 -12.76 13.59 -11.69
C ASN A 334 -13.05 13.35 -10.21
N PHE A 335 -13.51 12.14 -9.91
CA PHE A 335 -13.48 11.56 -8.57
C PHE A 335 -12.90 10.14 -8.64
N GLY A 336 -12.28 9.69 -7.56
CA GLY A 336 -11.72 8.36 -7.41
C GLY A 336 -12.73 7.42 -6.77
N PHE A 337 -12.58 6.11 -7.02
CA PHE A 337 -13.38 5.09 -6.37
C PHE A 337 -12.58 3.85 -6.00
N VAL A 338 -13.05 3.19 -4.94
CA VAL A 338 -12.73 1.83 -4.56
C VAL A 338 -14.02 1.03 -4.57
N GLU A 339 -14.05 -0.03 -5.37
CA GLU A 339 -15.16 -0.98 -5.42
C GLU A 339 -14.70 -2.34 -4.89
N ILE A 340 -15.52 -2.97 -4.05
CA ILE A 340 -15.23 -4.27 -3.44
C ILE A 340 -16.35 -5.25 -3.78
N ASP A 341 -16.03 -6.25 -4.58
CA ASP A 341 -16.92 -7.38 -4.85
C ASP A 341 -16.70 -8.49 -3.82
N TRP A 342 -17.50 -8.45 -2.75
CA TRP A 342 -17.49 -9.47 -1.69
C TRP A 342 -18.14 -10.80 -2.08
N SER A 343 -18.77 -10.91 -3.26
CA SER A 343 -19.48 -12.14 -3.67
C SER A 343 -18.54 -13.28 -4.06
N LEU A 344 -17.27 -12.95 -4.32
CA LEU A 344 -16.23 -13.89 -4.72
C LEU A 344 -15.54 -14.52 -3.51
N GLN A 345 -15.04 -15.75 -3.67
CA GLN A 345 -14.26 -16.43 -2.63
C GLN A 345 -12.98 -15.65 -2.25
N ASP A 346 -12.32 -15.07 -3.25
CA ASP A 346 -11.30 -14.03 -3.08
C ASP A 346 -11.91 -12.71 -3.55
N PRO A 347 -12.36 -11.82 -2.64
CA PRO A 347 -13.02 -10.58 -3.00
C PRO A 347 -12.20 -9.77 -3.98
N LYS A 348 -12.84 -9.18 -5.00
CA LYS A 348 -12.13 -8.37 -5.99
C LYS A 348 -12.17 -6.90 -5.58
N ILE A 349 -11.01 -6.25 -5.55
CA ILE A 349 -10.88 -4.81 -5.35
C ILE A 349 -10.67 -4.14 -6.71
N GLY A 350 -11.52 -3.17 -7.03
CA GLY A 350 -11.38 -2.25 -8.16
C GLY A 350 -10.96 -0.87 -7.67
N LEU A 351 -9.91 -0.32 -8.26
CA LEU A 351 -9.44 1.06 -8.07
C LEU A 351 -9.63 1.81 -9.37
N GLY A 352 -10.33 2.93 -9.35
CA GLY A 352 -10.57 3.69 -10.58
C GLY A 352 -10.89 5.15 -10.39
N VAL A 353 -11.04 5.83 -11.52
CA VAL A 353 -11.31 7.27 -11.61
C VAL A 353 -12.36 7.49 -12.68
N ILE A 354 -13.39 8.26 -12.34
CA ILE A 354 -14.52 8.60 -13.21
C ILE A 354 -14.52 10.10 -13.46
N ASP A 355 -14.82 10.50 -14.70
CA ASP A 355 -14.95 11.91 -15.08
C ASP A 355 -16.38 12.45 -14.88
N VAL A 356 -16.58 13.73 -15.19
CA VAL A 356 -17.89 14.42 -15.08
C VAL A 356 -19.00 13.82 -15.94
N ASN A 357 -18.69 12.98 -16.93
CA ASN A 357 -19.66 12.33 -17.81
C ASN A 357 -19.99 10.90 -17.33
N GLY A 358 -19.46 10.46 -16.19
CA GLY A 358 -19.61 9.08 -15.72
C GLY A 358 -18.70 8.09 -16.44
N GLU A 359 -17.70 8.55 -17.21
CA GLU A 359 -16.79 7.68 -17.93
C GLU A 359 -15.56 7.31 -17.09
N GLU A 360 -15.26 6.02 -17.04
CA GLU A 360 -14.05 5.50 -16.40
C GLU A 360 -12.78 5.85 -17.19
N LYS A 361 -11.81 6.49 -16.54
CA LYS A 361 -10.56 6.95 -17.16
C LYS A 361 -9.33 6.20 -16.67
N ILE A 362 -9.37 5.74 -15.42
CA ILE A 362 -8.38 4.87 -14.82
C ILE A 362 -9.13 3.70 -14.21
N PHE A 363 -8.64 2.49 -14.48
CA PHE A 363 -9.11 1.28 -13.80
C PHE A 363 -7.97 0.30 -13.59
N HIS A 364 -7.93 -0.28 -12.41
CA HIS A 364 -7.06 -1.39 -12.04
C HIS A 364 -7.77 -2.27 -11.02
N SER A 365 -7.61 -3.58 -11.12
CA SER A 365 -8.26 -4.49 -10.18
C SER A 365 -7.40 -5.68 -9.83
N PHE A 366 -7.58 -6.21 -8.62
CA PHE A 366 -6.84 -7.35 -8.09
C PHE A 366 -7.70 -8.09 -7.05
N GLY A 367 -7.36 -9.35 -6.76
CA GLY A 367 -7.99 -10.10 -5.67
C GLY A 367 -7.45 -9.63 -4.32
N LEU A 368 -8.30 -9.58 -3.29
CA LEU A 368 -7.93 -9.13 -1.95
C LEU A 368 -6.76 -9.93 -1.38
N SER A 369 -6.67 -11.22 -1.72
CA SER A 369 -5.55 -12.08 -1.34
C SER A 369 -4.18 -11.57 -1.81
N SER A 370 -4.13 -10.70 -2.82
CA SER A 370 -2.87 -10.06 -3.26
C SER A 370 -2.36 -8.99 -2.29
N LEU A 371 -3.21 -8.51 -1.37
CA LEU A 371 -2.87 -7.54 -0.32
C LEU A 371 -2.71 -8.19 1.06
N ASN A 372 -2.67 -9.52 1.13
CA ASN A 372 -2.30 -10.20 2.37
C ASN A 372 -0.77 -10.24 2.46
N ASN A 373 -0.24 -10.25 3.70
CA ASN A 373 1.20 -10.33 3.86
C ASN A 373 1.70 -11.53 3.07
N PRO A 374 2.74 -11.36 2.25
CA PRO A 374 3.40 -12.54 1.74
C PRO A 374 3.81 -13.35 2.97
N LYS A 375 3.32 -14.60 3.08
CA LYS A 375 4.06 -15.62 3.84
C LYS A 375 5.50 -15.37 3.46
N TYR A 376 6.37 -15.09 4.44
CA TYR A 376 7.78 -14.86 4.18
C TYR A 376 8.31 -15.99 3.31
N THR A 377 8.35 -15.76 2.02
CA THR A 377 9.08 -16.53 1.03
C THR A 377 9.62 -15.50 0.07
N LEU A 378 10.94 -15.44 0.01
CA LEU A 378 11.77 -14.78 -1.00
C LEU A 378 11.45 -15.21 -2.45
N GLU A 379 10.32 -15.87 -2.70
CA GLU A 379 9.95 -16.56 -3.93
C GLU A 379 9.03 -15.76 -4.85
N LYS A 380 8.49 -14.60 -4.43
CA LYS A 380 7.54 -13.83 -5.26
C LYS A 380 8.02 -12.47 -5.80
N LYS A 381 9.16 -11.93 -5.33
CA LYS A 381 9.61 -10.58 -5.71
C LYS A 381 10.39 -10.49 -7.04
N LEU A 382 10.40 -11.53 -7.87
CA LEU A 382 11.10 -11.52 -9.18
C LEU A 382 10.13 -11.43 -10.38
N ILE A 383 8.82 -11.31 -10.14
CA ILE A 383 7.79 -11.40 -11.17
C ILE A 383 6.78 -10.26 -10.99
N SER A 384 7.13 -9.01 -11.30
CA SER A 384 6.21 -8.02 -11.93
C SER A 384 6.62 -6.55 -11.81
N SER A 385 7.68 -6.12 -12.50
CA SER A 385 7.70 -4.70 -12.92
C SER A 385 8.34 -4.49 -14.29
N SER A 386 7.58 -3.82 -15.13
CA SER A 386 7.80 -3.55 -16.55
C SER A 386 8.93 -2.57 -16.87
N ILE A 387 9.78 -2.25 -15.89
CA ILE A 387 10.96 -1.39 -16.06
C ILE A 387 12.16 -2.19 -16.65
N TYR A 388 12.08 -3.52 -16.69
CA TYR A 388 13.15 -4.40 -17.19
C TYR A 388 13.18 -4.69 -18.70
N ARG A 389 12.26 -4.14 -19.52
CA ARG A 389 12.21 -4.49 -20.96
C ARG A 389 13.48 -4.18 -21.75
N ASN A 390 14.37 -3.32 -21.25
CA ASN A 390 15.62 -2.98 -21.93
C ASN A 390 16.91 -3.47 -21.24
N ILE A 391 16.86 -4.23 -20.14
CA ILE A 391 18.09 -4.68 -19.43
C ILE A 391 18.26 -6.21 -19.37
N PHE A 392 17.23 -7.02 -19.59
CA PHE A 392 17.37 -8.49 -19.62
C PHE A 392 16.87 -9.08 -20.94
N THR A 393 17.70 -9.01 -21.98
CA THR A 393 17.61 -10.00 -23.06
C THR A 393 18.12 -11.34 -22.49
N PRO A 394 17.32 -12.41 -22.44
CA PRO A 394 17.80 -13.72 -22.00
C PRO A 394 18.93 -14.18 -22.92
N LYS A 395 20.11 -14.42 -22.35
CA LYS A 395 21.28 -14.90 -23.07
C LYS A 395 21.40 -16.42 -22.89
N PHE A 396 20.66 -17.20 -23.67
CA PHE A 396 20.84 -18.65 -23.63
C PHE A 396 22.16 -19.08 -24.28
N GLU A 397 22.71 -18.27 -25.18
CA GLU A 397 23.99 -18.55 -25.85
C GLU A 397 25.15 -18.71 -24.85
N GLY A 398 26.06 -19.63 -25.15
CA GLY A 398 27.26 -19.90 -24.36
C GLY A 398 27.46 -21.39 -24.06
N THR A 399 28.51 -21.65 -23.28
CA THR A 399 28.84 -22.99 -22.78
C THR A 399 28.33 -23.13 -21.35
N TRP A 400 27.68 -24.26 -21.09
CA TRP A 400 26.99 -24.56 -19.84
C TRP A 400 27.45 -25.91 -19.31
N ASP A 401 27.82 -25.96 -18.04
CA ASP A 401 28.12 -27.19 -17.33
C ASP A 401 26.83 -27.73 -16.72
N SER A 402 26.28 -28.79 -17.30
CA SER A 402 25.01 -29.39 -16.85
C SER A 402 25.21 -30.69 -16.10
N SER A 403 24.22 -31.09 -15.32
CA SER A 403 24.20 -32.41 -14.67
C SER A 403 24.28 -33.60 -15.65
N TYR A 404 24.15 -33.36 -16.96
CA TYR A 404 24.27 -34.37 -18.02
C TYR A 404 25.49 -34.14 -18.94
N GLY A 405 26.45 -33.32 -18.51
CA GLY A 405 27.66 -32.98 -19.27
C GLY A 405 27.61 -31.60 -19.91
N LEU A 406 28.68 -31.26 -20.65
CA LEU A 406 28.82 -29.95 -21.29
C LEU A 406 27.76 -29.75 -22.37
N MET A 407 27.04 -28.64 -22.25
CA MET A 407 26.05 -28.20 -23.21
C MET A 407 26.49 -26.88 -23.84
N LYS A 408 26.47 -26.80 -25.17
CA LYS A 408 26.74 -25.57 -25.90
C LYS A 408 25.47 -25.08 -26.59
N ILE A 409 25.20 -23.78 -26.52
CA ILE A 409 24.05 -23.14 -27.17
C ILE A 409 24.51 -21.99 -28.06
N ASP A 410 24.10 -22.02 -29.32
CA ASP A 410 24.38 -21.03 -30.34
C ASP A 410 23.09 -20.36 -30.84
N LYS A 411 23.15 -19.06 -31.12
CA LYS A 411 22.03 -18.25 -31.63
C LYS A 411 22.11 -18.13 -33.15
N VAL A 412 21.05 -18.52 -33.86
CA VAL A 412 21.01 -18.54 -35.33
C VAL A 412 19.77 -17.80 -35.86
N LYS A 413 19.89 -17.05 -36.96
CA LYS A 413 18.75 -16.42 -37.64
C LYS A 413 18.36 -17.21 -38.89
N GLU A 414 17.11 -17.62 -38.99
CA GLU A 414 16.54 -18.31 -40.16
C GLU A 414 15.17 -17.73 -40.53
N LYS A 415 14.97 -17.35 -41.79
CA LYS A 415 13.69 -16.83 -42.32
C LYS A 415 13.07 -15.72 -41.44
N GLY A 416 13.89 -14.80 -40.96
CA GLY A 416 13.47 -13.68 -40.12
C GLY A 416 13.16 -14.02 -38.65
N LYS A 417 13.31 -15.29 -38.24
CA LYS A 417 13.16 -15.73 -36.83
C LYS A 417 14.52 -16.05 -36.21
N THR A 418 14.65 -15.81 -34.91
CA THR A 418 15.84 -16.17 -34.13
C THR A 418 15.61 -17.51 -33.43
N TYR A 419 16.47 -18.48 -33.71
CA TYR A 419 16.50 -19.80 -33.09
C TYR A 419 17.72 -19.95 -32.18
N TYR A 420 17.60 -20.86 -31.23
CA TYR A 420 18.71 -21.32 -30.39
C TYR A 420 18.93 -22.80 -30.68
N LEU A 421 20.14 -23.12 -31.11
CA LEU A 421 20.60 -24.48 -31.38
C LEU A 421 21.49 -24.90 -30.23
N GLY A 422 21.23 -26.04 -29.61
CA GLY A 422 22.13 -26.58 -28.62
C GLY A 422 22.55 -28.01 -28.91
N SER A 423 23.70 -28.38 -28.36
CA SER A 423 24.26 -29.72 -28.41
C SER A 423 24.69 -30.16 -27.01
N TYR A 424 24.51 -31.45 -26.74
CA TYR A 424 24.94 -32.11 -25.52
C TYR A 424 26.08 -33.06 -25.83
N LYS A 425 27.06 -33.16 -24.92
CA LYS A 425 28.08 -34.20 -24.95
C LYS A 425 27.86 -35.18 -23.82
N ASP A 426 28.01 -36.46 -24.13
CA ASP A 426 28.06 -37.52 -23.14
C ASP A 426 29.27 -37.28 -22.20
N PRO A 427 29.07 -37.25 -20.87
CA PRO A 427 30.14 -36.89 -19.94
C PRO A 427 31.25 -37.95 -19.84
N GLU A 428 30.96 -39.21 -20.19
CA GLU A 428 31.94 -40.31 -20.10
C GLU A 428 32.79 -40.43 -21.38
N THR A 429 32.17 -40.19 -22.54
CA THR A 429 32.81 -40.40 -23.86
C THR A 429 33.20 -39.12 -24.58
N GLY A 430 32.67 -37.96 -24.16
CA GLY A 430 32.85 -36.66 -24.80
C GLY A 430 32.21 -36.52 -26.19
N LEU A 431 31.54 -37.58 -26.67
CA LEU A 431 30.85 -37.60 -27.95
C LEU A 431 29.50 -36.88 -27.85
N GLN A 432 29.08 -36.27 -28.95
CA GLN A 432 27.81 -35.56 -29.00
C GLN A 432 26.63 -36.55 -28.84
N SER A 433 25.87 -36.40 -27.76
CA SER A 433 24.77 -37.30 -27.38
C SER A 433 23.41 -36.79 -27.86
N GLY A 434 23.24 -35.48 -28.10
CA GLY A 434 21.98 -34.95 -28.57
C GLY A 434 22.06 -33.53 -29.10
N THR A 435 20.96 -33.08 -29.70
CA THR A 435 20.77 -31.69 -30.17
C THR A 435 19.39 -31.18 -29.81
N PHE A 436 19.22 -29.88 -29.76
CA PHE A 436 17.91 -29.25 -29.75
C PHE A 436 17.87 -27.99 -30.60
N LYS A 437 16.66 -27.65 -31.07
CA LYS A 437 16.38 -26.40 -31.76
C LYS A 437 15.12 -25.78 -31.19
N GLY A 438 15.22 -24.53 -30.76
CA GLY A 438 14.13 -23.85 -30.09
C GLY A 438 14.04 -22.36 -30.34
N LEU A 439 12.97 -21.79 -29.82
CA LEU A 439 12.63 -20.37 -29.90
C LEU A 439 12.45 -19.86 -28.47
N ILE A 440 12.82 -18.60 -28.23
CA ILE A 440 12.37 -17.92 -27.02
C ILE A 440 10.87 -17.68 -27.15
N THR A 441 10.12 -18.11 -26.15
CA THR A 441 8.68 -17.89 -26.03
C THR A 441 8.35 -17.45 -24.61
N ARG A 442 7.24 -16.72 -24.48
CA ARG A 442 6.68 -16.42 -23.16
C ARG A 442 5.68 -17.51 -22.81
N MET A 443 5.82 -18.09 -21.62
CA MET A 443 4.86 -19.05 -21.07
C MET A 443 4.49 -18.54 -19.68
N ASN A 444 3.23 -18.15 -19.52
CA ASN A 444 2.76 -17.41 -18.33
C ASN A 444 3.64 -16.15 -18.13
N ASP A 445 4.30 -16.04 -16.98
CA ASP A 445 5.19 -14.93 -16.62
C ASP A 445 6.69 -15.22 -16.80
N GLU A 446 7.05 -16.40 -17.33
CA GLU A 446 8.44 -16.78 -17.58
C GLU A 446 8.82 -16.64 -19.07
N ILE A 447 10.05 -16.18 -19.32
CA ILE A 447 10.68 -16.26 -20.64
C ILE A 447 11.46 -17.56 -20.71
N VAL A 448 11.01 -18.47 -21.58
CA VAL A 448 11.61 -19.80 -21.72
C VAL A 448 12.12 -20.01 -23.14
N LEU A 449 13.23 -20.72 -23.27
CA LEU A 449 13.60 -21.31 -24.55
C LEU A 449 12.83 -22.63 -24.67
N LYS A 450 11.89 -22.72 -25.61
CA LYS A 450 11.17 -23.96 -25.89
C LYS A 450 11.77 -24.59 -27.12
N ALA A 451 12.27 -25.83 -26.99
CA ALA A 451 12.96 -26.53 -28.05
C ALA A 451 12.44 -27.96 -28.24
N GLU A 452 12.60 -28.47 -29.45
CA GLU A 452 12.53 -29.90 -29.73
C GLU A 452 13.94 -30.47 -29.64
N TRP A 453 14.10 -31.55 -28.87
CA TRP A 453 15.39 -32.23 -28.74
C TRP A 453 15.37 -33.57 -29.47
N LYS A 454 16.55 -34.00 -29.91
CA LYS A 454 16.82 -35.31 -30.51
C LYS A 454 18.08 -35.92 -29.88
N ASN A 455 17.99 -37.16 -29.41
CA ASN A 455 19.11 -37.96 -28.94
C ASN A 455 19.00 -39.36 -29.58
N PRO A 456 19.83 -39.66 -30.60
CA PRO A 456 19.80 -40.94 -31.33
C PRO A 456 20.02 -42.18 -30.46
N SER A 457 20.69 -42.02 -29.31
CA SER A 457 21.02 -43.10 -28.38
C SER A 457 19.91 -43.38 -27.36
N SER A 458 18.85 -42.56 -27.31
CA SER A 458 17.72 -42.70 -26.38
C SER A 458 16.46 -43.28 -27.05
N LYS A 459 15.58 -43.91 -26.25
CA LYS A 459 14.25 -44.35 -26.69
C LYS A 459 13.19 -43.83 -25.70
N PRO A 460 12.26 -42.95 -26.12
CA PRO A 460 12.16 -42.32 -27.45
C PRO A 460 13.33 -41.41 -27.81
N SER A 461 13.67 -41.33 -29.10
CA SER A 461 14.86 -40.58 -29.58
C SER A 461 14.64 -39.07 -29.76
N SER A 462 13.46 -38.57 -29.36
CA SER A 462 13.10 -37.16 -29.46
C SER A 462 12.02 -36.78 -28.44
N GLY A 463 11.91 -35.48 -28.18
CA GLY A 463 10.94 -34.92 -27.26
C GLY A 463 10.96 -33.40 -27.22
N GLN A 464 10.40 -32.83 -26.16
CA GLN A 464 10.40 -31.38 -25.94
C GLN A 464 11.19 -31.04 -24.69
N VAL A 465 11.93 -29.94 -24.75
CA VAL A 465 12.67 -29.37 -23.62
C VAL A 465 12.32 -27.90 -23.48
N ARG A 466 12.31 -27.42 -22.24
CA ARG A 466 12.17 -26.01 -21.90
C ARG A 466 13.33 -25.62 -21.02
N PHE A 467 13.90 -24.45 -21.29
CA PHE A 467 14.96 -23.87 -20.49
C PHE A 467 14.49 -22.54 -19.90
N SER A 468 14.71 -22.34 -18.61
CA SER A 468 14.60 -21.05 -17.94
C SER A 468 15.97 -20.65 -17.39
N LEU A 469 16.19 -19.35 -17.18
CA LEU A 469 17.43 -18.82 -16.62
C LEU A 469 17.15 -18.29 -15.21
N SER A 470 18.13 -18.44 -14.31
CA SER A 470 18.13 -17.72 -13.03
C SER A 470 18.17 -16.21 -13.24
N GLY A 471 17.77 -15.43 -12.23
CA GLY A 471 17.76 -13.96 -12.30
C GLY A 471 19.11 -13.33 -12.66
N ASN A 472 20.24 -13.97 -12.33
CA ASN A 472 21.58 -13.52 -12.71
C ASN A 472 22.10 -14.10 -14.05
N GLN A 473 21.27 -14.89 -14.75
CA GLN A 473 21.59 -15.60 -16.01
C GLN A 473 22.83 -16.52 -15.98
N ASN A 474 23.31 -16.87 -14.79
CA ASN A 474 24.43 -17.78 -14.59
C ASN A 474 23.99 -19.24 -14.39
N PHE A 475 22.72 -19.48 -14.08
CA PHE A 475 22.16 -20.82 -13.97
C PHE A 475 21.02 -20.99 -14.97
N MET A 476 20.91 -22.19 -15.52
CA MET A 476 19.84 -22.60 -16.41
C MET A 476 19.14 -23.80 -15.80
N PHE A 477 17.82 -23.77 -15.77
CA PHE A 477 17.00 -24.89 -15.35
C PHE A 477 16.30 -25.45 -16.57
N GLY A 478 16.40 -26.74 -16.78
CA GLY A 478 15.82 -27.43 -17.91
C GLY A 478 14.80 -28.46 -17.46
N GLU A 479 13.68 -28.51 -18.15
CA GLU A 479 12.71 -29.62 -18.03
C GLU A 479 12.54 -30.26 -19.39
N TRP A 480 12.57 -31.60 -19.47
CA TRP A 480 12.20 -32.30 -20.69
C TRP A 480 11.06 -33.30 -20.48
N LYS A 481 10.46 -33.67 -21.60
CA LYS A 481 9.59 -34.83 -21.76
C LYS A 481 9.94 -35.58 -23.03
N PHE A 482 9.71 -36.88 -23.03
CA PHE A 482 9.77 -37.67 -24.25
C PHE A 482 8.55 -37.42 -25.14
N SER A 483 8.67 -37.74 -26.42
CA SER A 483 7.60 -37.52 -27.42
C SER A 483 6.31 -38.30 -27.14
N ASP A 484 6.38 -39.42 -26.42
CA ASP A 484 5.24 -40.22 -25.97
C ASP A 484 4.67 -39.78 -24.61
N GLU A 485 5.27 -38.77 -23.96
CA GLU A 485 4.85 -38.28 -22.65
C GLU A 485 3.96 -37.03 -22.72
N LYS A 486 2.92 -37.02 -21.88
CA LYS A 486 2.01 -35.87 -21.75
C LYS A 486 2.65 -34.71 -20.96
N ASN A 487 3.37 -35.02 -19.89
CA ASN A 487 3.91 -34.04 -18.93
C ASN A 487 5.43 -34.03 -18.94
N TYR A 488 6.02 -32.87 -18.59
CA TYR A 488 7.45 -32.75 -18.25
C TYR A 488 7.70 -33.49 -16.93
N ARG A 489 8.74 -34.32 -16.90
CA ARG A 489 9.01 -35.23 -15.77
C ARG A 489 10.47 -35.28 -15.36
N TYR A 490 11.36 -34.70 -16.14
CA TYR A 490 12.79 -34.74 -15.91
C TYR A 490 13.30 -33.31 -15.85
N SER A 491 13.90 -32.95 -14.73
CA SER A 491 14.51 -31.65 -14.49
C SER A 491 16.02 -31.77 -14.43
N TRP A 492 16.72 -30.71 -14.80
CA TRP A 492 18.17 -30.57 -14.65
C TRP A 492 18.56 -29.12 -14.50
N SER A 493 19.80 -28.90 -14.07
CA SER A 493 20.39 -27.58 -13.96
C SER A 493 21.72 -27.53 -14.70
N ALA A 494 22.08 -26.35 -15.17
CA ALA A 494 23.41 -26.08 -15.68
C ALA A 494 23.92 -24.72 -15.21
N GLU A 495 25.22 -24.62 -14.95
CA GLU A 495 25.91 -23.38 -14.62
C GLU A 495 26.65 -22.86 -15.86
N ARG A 496 26.62 -21.55 -16.10
CA ARG A 496 27.34 -20.95 -17.21
C ARG A 496 28.84 -21.01 -16.95
N ILE A 497 29.58 -21.59 -17.89
CA ILE A 497 31.03 -21.51 -17.88
C ILE A 497 31.40 -20.10 -18.36
N LYS A 498 32.02 -19.32 -17.47
CA LYS A 498 32.63 -18.05 -17.86
C LYS A 498 33.85 -18.37 -18.73
N GLU A 499 33.78 -18.04 -20.01
CA GLU A 499 34.95 -18.03 -20.90
C GLU A 499 35.90 -16.88 -20.56
#